data_AF-A0A1B6NY86-F1
#
_entry.id   AF-A0A1B6NY86-F1
#
_cell.length_a   1.000
_cell.length_b   1.000
_cell.length_c   1.000
_cell.angle_alpha   90.00
_cell.angle_beta   90.00
_cell.angle_gamma   90.00
#
_symmetry.space_group_name_H-M   'P 1'
#
loop_
_entity.id
_entity.type
_entity.pdbx_description
1 polymer ?
#
loop_
_entity_poly.entity_id
_entity_poly.type
_entity_poly.pdbx_seq_one_letter_code
_entity_poly.pdbx_strand_id
1 'polypeptide(L)'
;MCEEAGIAKDKILFDPGYGFGKSLEHNYTLVKHLPSLMKLGYPVLVGMSRKSMIGNLLNRKVDERLAGSISLATIVAQMGAQIIRVHDVKETADAVNIVKMLNSVK
;
A
#
# COMPACT_ATOMS: atom_id res chain seq x y z
N MET A 1 17.55 3.43 -16.35
CA MET A 1 18.53 2.87 -15.39
C MET A 1 18.39 1.37 -15.15
N CYS A 2 17.32 0.83 -14.54
CA CYS A 2 17.23 -0.62 -14.29
C CYS A 2 17.12 -1.46 -15.58
N GLU A 3 16.23 -1.07 -16.49
CA GLU A 3 16.08 -1.75 -17.79
C GLU A 3 17.31 -1.59 -18.67
N GLU A 4 17.91 -0.39 -18.68
CA GLU A 4 19.20 -0.12 -19.33
C GLU A 4 20.34 -0.97 -18.78
N ALA A 5 20.29 -1.31 -17.49
CA ALA A 5 21.24 -2.23 -16.84
C ALA A 5 20.91 -3.72 -17.10
N GLY A 6 19.92 -4.04 -17.93
CA GLY A 6 19.57 -5.39 -18.34
C GLY A 6 18.55 -6.11 -17.43
N ILE A 7 17.92 -5.41 -16.48
CA ILE A 7 16.86 -6.00 -15.65
C ILE A 7 15.55 -6.01 -16.43
N ALA A 8 15.03 -7.21 -16.70
CA ALA A 8 13.76 -7.37 -17.40
C ALA A 8 12.60 -6.68 -16.66
N LYS A 9 11.69 -6.06 -17.43
CA LYS A 9 10.57 -5.26 -16.91
C LYS A 9 9.68 -6.02 -15.91
N ASP A 10 9.43 -7.30 -16.16
CA ASP A 10 8.64 -8.19 -15.32
C ASP A 10 9.30 -8.53 -13.97
N LYS A 11 10.58 -8.20 -13.80
CA LYS A 11 11.33 -8.29 -12.54
C LYS A 11 11.37 -6.97 -11.77
N ILE A 12 10.69 -5.93 -12.25
CA ILE A 12 10.67 -4.60 -11.65
C ILE A 12 9.28 -4.32 -11.07
N LEU A 13 9.27 -3.80 -9.84
CA LEU A 13 8.09 -3.27 -9.18
C LEU A 13 8.42 -1.93 -8.55
N PHE A 14 7.40 -1.13 -8.28
CA PHE A 14 7.55 0.13 -7.56
C PHE A 14 7.08 0.00 -6.11
N ASP A 15 7.82 0.62 -5.19
CA ASP A 15 7.37 0.91 -3.83
C ASP A 15 7.47 2.44 -3.60
N PRO A 16 6.36 3.15 -3.33
CA PRO A 16 6.38 4.58 -3.03
C PRO A 16 7.21 4.96 -1.79
N GLY A 17 7.57 3.99 -0.96
CA GLY A 17 8.39 4.17 0.22
C GLY A 17 7.68 5.02 1.28
N TYR A 18 6.47 4.64 1.67
CA TYR A 18 5.73 5.35 2.73
C TYR A 18 6.56 5.43 4.03
N GLY A 19 6.56 6.56 4.72
CA GLY A 19 7.29 6.76 5.97
C GLY A 19 8.81 6.96 5.83
N PHE A 20 9.37 6.96 4.61
CA PHE A 20 10.79 7.25 4.37
C PHE A 20 10.97 8.69 3.88
N GLY A 21 11.42 9.58 4.76
CA GLY A 21 11.69 11.00 4.45
C GLY A 21 10.45 11.80 4.07
N LYS A 22 9.26 11.41 4.56
CA LYS A 22 7.96 11.96 4.13
C LYS A 22 7.15 12.45 5.33
N SER A 23 6.59 13.66 5.21
CA SER A 23 5.63 14.19 6.18
C SER A 23 4.33 13.38 6.18
N LEU A 24 3.45 13.64 7.15
CA LEU A 24 2.13 13.02 7.19
C LEU A 24 1.37 13.26 5.87
N GLU A 25 1.31 14.52 5.45
CA GLU A 25 0.66 14.94 4.21
C GLU A 25 1.28 14.27 2.97
N HIS A 26 2.61 14.23 2.87
CA HIS A 26 3.28 13.56 1.74
C HIS A 26 2.86 12.08 1.62
N ASN A 27 2.75 11.37 2.75
CA ASN A 27 2.33 9.97 2.74
C ASN A 27 0.89 9.81 2.23
N TYR A 28 -0.06 10.63 2.68
CA TYR A 28 -1.44 10.55 2.21
C TYR A 28 -1.61 11.04 0.77
N THR A 29 -0.81 12.01 0.32
CA THR A 29 -0.74 12.41 -1.09
C THR A 29 -0.29 11.24 -1.98
N LEU A 30 0.70 10.45 -1.54
CA LEU A 30 1.11 9.25 -2.28
C LEU A 30 0.03 8.16 -2.30
N VAL A 31 -0.75 8.00 -1.22
CA VAL A 31 -1.90 7.08 -1.24
C VAL A 31 -2.93 7.57 -2.26
N LYS A 32 -3.29 8.86 -2.21
CA LYS A 32 -4.27 9.49 -3.11
C LYS A 32 -3.91 9.33 -4.58
N HIS A 33 -2.62 9.41 -4.92
CA HIS A 33 -2.13 9.33 -6.29
C HIS A 33 -1.54 7.96 -6.69
N LEU A 34 -1.74 6.93 -5.86
CA LEU A 34 -1.30 5.55 -6.15
C LEU A 34 -1.76 5.05 -7.54
N PRO A 35 -3.00 5.31 -8.01
CA PRO A 35 -3.42 4.91 -9.36
C PRO A 35 -2.56 5.51 -10.48
N SER A 36 -2.06 6.74 -10.31
CA SER A 36 -1.17 7.37 -11.30
C SER A 36 0.17 6.64 -11.41
N LEU A 37 0.68 6.09 -10.31
CA LEU A 37 1.91 5.29 -10.32
C LEU A 37 1.71 3.95 -11.06
N MET A 38 0.57 3.30 -10.83
CA MET A 38 0.23 2.03 -11.51
C MET A 38 0.09 2.19 -13.03
N LYS A 39 -0.32 3.38 -13.51
CA LYS A 39 -0.40 3.68 -14.96
C LYS A 39 0.95 3.65 -15.69
N LEU A 40 2.07 3.66 -14.97
CA LEU A 40 3.40 3.48 -15.55
C LEU A 40 3.65 2.04 -16.05
N GLY A 41 2.75 1.10 -15.74
CA GLY A 41 2.79 -0.26 -16.27
C GLY A 41 3.75 -1.19 -15.53
N TYR A 42 4.04 -0.90 -14.25
CA TYR A 42 4.78 -1.79 -13.34
C TYR A 42 3.87 -2.18 -12.17
N PRO A 43 3.99 -3.40 -11.63
CA PRO A 43 3.35 -3.77 -10.38
C PRO A 43 3.78 -2.84 -9.25
N VAL A 44 2.85 -2.56 -8.32
CA VAL A 44 3.13 -1.71 -7.16
C VAL A 44 3.00 -2.52 -5.87
N LEU A 45 4.05 -2.44 -5.05
CA LEU A 45 4.08 -2.89 -3.67
C LEU A 45 3.83 -1.71 -2.76
N VAL A 46 2.94 -1.88 -1.79
CA VAL A 46 2.64 -0.87 -0.77
C VAL A 46 2.92 -1.40 0.63
N GLY A 47 3.71 -0.67 1.40
CA GLY A 47 4.01 -1.02 2.79
C GLY A 47 3.63 0.10 3.75
N MET A 48 2.45 0.02 4.37
CA MET A 48 1.95 1.04 5.31
C MET A 48 1.65 0.49 6.72
N SER A 49 1.62 -0.84 6.89
CA SER A 49 1.26 -1.50 8.15
C SER A 49 2.10 -0.97 9.32
N ARG A 50 1.40 -0.57 10.39
CA ARG A 50 1.93 -0.02 11.66
C ARG A 50 2.82 1.23 11.53
N LYS A 51 2.91 1.87 10.36
CA LYS A 51 3.79 3.04 10.14
C LYS A 51 3.35 4.27 10.94
N SER A 52 4.32 5.17 11.14
CA SER A 52 4.13 6.45 11.85
C SER A 52 3.02 7.30 11.25
N MET A 53 2.75 7.24 9.94
CA MET A 53 1.64 7.97 9.34
C MET A 53 0.29 7.63 9.98
N ILE A 54 0.06 6.37 10.37
CA ILE A 54 -1.17 5.94 11.06
C ILE A 54 -1.17 6.48 12.48
N GLY A 55 -0.04 6.31 13.19
CA GLY A 55 0.10 6.76 14.57
C GLY A 55 -0.05 8.26 14.74
N ASN A 56 0.53 9.04 13.83
CA ASN A 56 0.50 10.50 13.84
C ASN A 56 -0.90 11.03 13.49
N LEU A 57 -1.63 10.37 12.58
CA LEU A 57 -3.00 10.76 12.25
C LEU A 57 -3.98 10.43 13.38
N LEU A 58 -3.89 9.22 13.94
CA LEU A 58 -4.88 8.69 14.88
C LEU A 58 -4.50 8.88 16.36
N ASN A 59 -3.32 9.44 16.62
CA ASN A 59 -2.69 9.52 17.94
C ASN A 59 -2.61 8.15 18.64
N ARG A 60 -1.99 7.17 17.97
CA ARG A 60 -1.92 5.76 18.40
C ARG A 60 -0.49 5.23 18.49
N LYS A 61 -0.23 4.42 19.53
CA LYS A 61 1.01 3.63 19.67
C LYS A 61 1.09 2.54 18.61
N VAL A 62 2.26 1.93 18.43
CA VAL A 62 2.52 0.98 17.32
C VAL A 62 1.60 -0.24 17.36
N ASP A 63 1.35 -0.76 18.55
CA ASP A 63 0.47 -1.90 18.86
C ASP A 63 -1.02 -1.58 18.67
N GLU A 64 -1.41 -0.31 18.67
CA GLU A 64 -2.79 0.15 18.49
C GLU A 64 -3.13 0.49 17.02
N ARG A 65 -2.20 0.26 16.07
CA ARG A 65 -2.35 0.66 14.65
C ARG A 65 -3.01 -0.39 13.77
N LEU A 66 -3.51 -1.49 14.33
CA LEU A 66 -4.13 -2.57 13.55
C LEU A 66 -5.29 -2.04 12.69
N ALA A 67 -6.25 -1.35 13.30
CA ALA A 67 -7.42 -0.82 12.59
C ALA A 67 -7.00 0.11 11.43
N GLY A 68 -6.12 1.09 11.70
CA GLY A 68 -5.63 1.98 10.65
C GLY A 68 -4.79 1.29 9.57
N SER A 69 -4.08 0.21 9.91
CA SER A 69 -3.33 -0.60 8.95
C SER A 69 -4.26 -1.35 8.00
N ILE A 70 -5.31 -1.97 8.55
CA ILE A 70 -6.34 -2.66 7.77
C ILE A 70 -7.08 -1.65 6.89
N SER A 71 -7.48 -0.49 7.42
CA SER A 71 -8.15 0.54 6.63
C SER A 71 -7.33 0.97 5.42
N LEU A 72 -6.05 1.25 5.60
CA LEU A 72 -5.17 1.62 4.48
C LEU A 72 -4.97 0.46 3.50
N ALA A 73 -4.84 -0.79 3.98
CA ALA A 73 -4.74 -1.96 3.13
C ALA A 73 -6.00 -2.17 2.28
N THR A 74 -7.20 -2.01 2.85
CA THR A 74 -8.48 -2.08 2.13
C THR A 74 -8.54 -1.01 1.04
N ILE A 75 -8.20 0.24 1.38
CA ILE A 75 -8.24 1.37 0.43
C ILE A 75 -7.32 1.10 -0.76
N VAL A 76 -6.07 0.73 -0.53
CA VAL A 76 -5.13 0.50 -1.63
C VAL A 76 -5.41 -0.77 -2.42
N ALA A 77 -6.00 -1.80 -1.79
CA ALA A 77 -6.54 -2.95 -2.50
C ALA A 77 -7.65 -2.55 -3.46
N GLN A 78 -8.59 -1.69 -3.03
CA GLN A 78 -9.65 -1.15 -3.89
C GLN A 78 -9.09 -0.28 -5.02
N MET A 79 -8.00 0.44 -4.77
CA MET A 79 -7.31 1.21 -5.81
C MET A 79 -6.55 0.34 -6.82
N GLY A 80 -6.34 -0.95 -6.54
CA GLY A 80 -5.69 -1.90 -7.46
C GLY A 80 -4.24 -2.26 -7.15
N ALA A 81 -3.72 -1.92 -5.95
CA ALA A 81 -2.36 -2.31 -5.55
C ALA A 81 -2.19 -3.84 -5.59
N GLN A 82 -1.11 -4.30 -6.21
CA GLN A 82 -0.89 -5.73 -6.47
C GLN A 82 -0.29 -6.46 -5.27
N ILE A 83 0.56 -5.80 -4.47
CA ILE A 83 1.21 -6.40 -3.30
C ILE A 83 1.08 -5.46 -2.10
N ILE A 84 0.60 -5.99 -0.97
CA ILE A 84 0.49 -5.24 0.28
C ILE A 84 1.39 -5.90 1.33
N ARG A 85 2.43 -5.18 1.77
CA ARG A 85 3.37 -5.63 2.80
C ARG A 85 2.83 -5.30 4.19
N VAL A 86 2.57 -6.32 5.00
CA VAL A 86 1.95 -6.19 6.33
C VAL A 86 2.64 -6.98 7.43
N HIS A 87 2.40 -6.58 8.68
CA HIS A 87 2.77 -7.36 9.87
C HIS A 87 1.61 -8.31 10.27
N ASP A 88 0.37 -7.81 10.18
CA ASP A 88 -0.85 -8.50 10.61
C ASP A 88 -1.50 -9.23 9.43
N VAL A 89 -0.98 -10.40 9.09
CA VAL A 89 -1.30 -11.12 7.84
C VAL A 89 -2.77 -11.57 7.79
N LYS A 90 -3.27 -12.18 8.87
CA LYS A 90 -4.59 -12.79 8.90
C LYS A 90 -5.69 -11.74 8.68
N GLU A 91 -5.65 -10.68 9.46
CA GLU A 91 -6.64 -9.60 9.45
C GLU A 91 -6.59 -8.82 8.13
N THR A 92 -5.39 -8.62 7.58
CA THR A 92 -5.25 -7.97 6.27
C THR A 92 -5.79 -8.87 5.15
N ALA A 93 -5.51 -10.18 5.19
CA ALA A 93 -5.99 -11.13 4.20
C ALA A 93 -7.52 -11.17 4.15
N ASP A 94 -8.18 -11.16 5.31
CA ASP A 94 -9.64 -11.10 5.41
C ASP A 94 -10.19 -9.85 4.69
N ALA A 95 -9.61 -8.68 4.97
CA ALA A 95 -10.02 -7.43 4.33
C ALA A 95 -9.78 -7.43 2.80
N VAL A 96 -8.63 -7.94 2.34
CA VAL A 96 -8.33 -8.06 0.91
C VAL A 96 -9.27 -9.04 0.21
N ASN A 97 -9.63 -10.15 0.86
CA ASN A 97 -10.57 -11.13 0.29
C ASN A 97 -11.97 -10.54 0.14
N ILE A 98 -12.41 -9.68 1.06
CA ILE A 98 -13.66 -8.92 0.90
C ILE A 98 -13.58 -8.00 -0.33
N VAL A 99 -12.49 -7.25 -0.50
CA VAL A 99 -12.30 -6.39 -1.69
C VAL A 99 -12.31 -7.20 -2.98
N LYS A 100 -11.65 -8.38 -3.00
CA LYS A 100 -11.69 -9.29 -4.15
C LYS A 100 -13.10 -9.76 -4.46
N MET A 101 -13.87 -10.13 -3.45
CA MET A 101 -15.27 -10.54 -3.62
C MET A 101 -16.09 -9.40 -4.22
N LEU A 102 -15.98 -8.17 -3.68
CA LEU A 102 -16.66 -6.99 -4.20
C LEU A 102 -16.36 -6.75 -5.69
N ASN A 103 -15.11 -6.92 -6.10
CA ASN A 103 -14.69 -6.75 -7.50
C ASN A 103 -15.13 -7.90 -8.42
N SER A 104 -15.59 -9.03 -7.87
CA SER A 104 -15.99 -10.21 -8.63
C SER A 104 -17.50 -10.32 -8.89
N VAL A 105 -18.32 -9.61 -8.10
CA VAL A 105 -19.77 -9.54 -8.28
C VAL A 105 -20.08 -8.62 -9.48
N LYS A 106 -21.01 -9.05 -10.34
CA LYS A 106 -21.47 -8.30 -11.51
C LYS A 106 -22.69 -7.45 -11.20
#